data_AF-A0A919KFG6-F1
#
_entry.id   AF-A0A919KFG6-F1
#
_cell.length_a   1.000
_cell.length_b   1.000
_cell.length_c   1.000
_cell.angle_alpha   90.00
_cell.angle_beta   90.00
_cell.angle_gamma   90.00
#
_symmetry.space_group_name_H-M   'P 1'
#
loop_
_entity.id
_entity.type
_entity.pdbx_description
1 polymer ?
#
loop_
_entity_poly.entity_id
_entity_poly.type
_entity_poly.pdbx_seq_one_letter_code
_entity_poly.pdbx_strand_id
1 'polypeptide(L)'
;MNTAISQVNRLFVSYAHADNKLFDDAVKFLAEDIKGFYAAKTGNELSVFFDRESIGWGDDWRSQIDGELENAAIFMPVITMQYFNRPACRDELNAFNQSARRLNAQYLILPVVIAGANSIRADHPIPEVATIEALQFRNLEEAFLAGRGTAEWRRALSGLTDELIQLIFRAELAAPASTSSEHPDGAPDTGPDDDSDFLTSIGEMEHLTPVLTQEVEQVLIDLNVWSEVVKENSSRMRSGLTAQQMRGVSIAVADQLKRPSEKLHDSGVQLANTVEKADAVMSSILEQISQMPNREERDAFKRLVVGAQGPHDLREVVDNMADLLDSMVPVEVMSSPLRKALRPARIGITKIQDAVRVVDRWGKAL
;
A
#
# COMPACT_ATOMS: atom_id res chain seq x y z
N MET A 1 -38.82 15.55 -18.73
CA MET A 1 -37.53 16.07 -18.24
C MET A 1 -36.90 14.94 -17.46
N ASN A 2 -36.00 14.17 -18.08
CA ASN A 2 -35.24 13.14 -17.39
C ASN A 2 -34.21 13.83 -16.51
N THR A 3 -34.31 13.64 -15.20
CA THR A 3 -33.23 13.93 -14.27
C THR A 3 -32.15 12.89 -14.53
N ALA A 4 -31.15 13.23 -15.35
CA ALA A 4 -29.92 12.45 -15.40
C ALA A 4 -29.32 12.51 -13.99
N ILE A 5 -29.27 11.38 -13.30
CA ILE A 5 -28.48 11.23 -12.07
C ILE A 5 -27.07 11.63 -12.46
N SER A 6 -26.53 12.71 -11.89
CA SER A 6 -25.16 13.13 -12.19
C SER A 6 -24.23 12.03 -11.72
N GLN A 7 -23.60 11.33 -12.64
CA GLN A 7 -22.55 10.37 -12.35
C GLN A 7 -21.41 11.14 -11.67
N VAL A 8 -21.13 10.82 -10.41
CA VAL A 8 -20.13 11.52 -9.61
C VAL A 8 -18.84 10.72 -9.67
N ASN A 9 -17.96 11.09 -10.60
CA ASN A 9 -16.65 10.50 -10.71
C ASN A 9 -15.80 10.81 -9.47
N ARG A 10 -15.04 9.82 -8.99
CA ARG A 10 -14.32 9.89 -7.72
C ARG A 10 -12.83 9.73 -7.93
N LEU A 11 -12.07 10.63 -7.33
CA LEU A 11 -10.61 10.59 -7.28
C LEU A 11 -10.17 10.50 -5.81
N PHE A 12 -9.49 9.42 -5.46
CA PHE A 12 -8.86 9.25 -4.16
C PHE A 12 -7.39 9.64 -4.24
N VAL A 13 -6.98 10.63 -3.43
CA VAL A 13 -5.61 11.16 -3.42
C VAL A 13 -4.92 10.75 -2.11
N SER A 14 -3.91 9.88 -2.22
CA SER A 14 -3.05 9.50 -1.09
C SER A 14 -1.71 10.22 -1.20
N TYR A 15 -1.25 10.82 -0.09
CA TYR A 15 0.03 11.52 -0.05
C TYR A 15 0.57 11.65 1.38
N ALA A 16 1.88 11.86 1.52
CA ALA A 16 2.49 12.08 2.82
C ALA A 16 2.22 13.51 3.32
N HIS A 17 1.36 13.67 4.33
CA HIS A 17 1.11 14.96 5.00
C HIS A 17 2.38 15.68 5.52
N ALA A 18 3.48 14.95 5.71
CA ALA A 18 4.77 15.54 6.08
C ALA A 18 5.34 16.47 4.99
N ASP A 19 4.92 16.29 3.73
CA ASP A 19 5.31 17.11 2.59
C ASP A 19 4.60 18.48 2.57
N ASN A 20 3.49 18.66 3.30
CA ASN A 20 2.74 19.92 3.33
C ASN A 20 3.60 21.12 3.73
N LYS A 21 4.57 20.93 4.62
CA LYS A 21 5.48 21.99 5.06
C LYS A 21 6.44 22.44 3.96
N LEU A 22 6.86 21.52 3.08
CA LEU A 22 7.81 21.82 2.01
C LEU A 22 7.10 22.36 0.77
N PHE A 23 5.90 21.86 0.49
CA PHE A 23 5.13 22.18 -0.70
C PHE A 23 3.96 23.13 -0.44
N ASP A 24 3.86 23.76 0.73
CA ASP A 24 2.79 24.71 1.07
C ASP A 24 1.38 24.18 0.73
N ASP A 25 1.07 22.96 1.17
CA ASP A 25 -0.19 22.26 0.84
C ASP A 25 -0.47 22.09 -0.68
N ALA A 26 0.54 22.13 -1.56
CA ALA A 26 0.35 22.08 -3.01
C ALA A 26 -0.37 20.82 -3.51
N VAL A 27 -0.38 19.72 -2.75
CA VAL A 27 -1.19 18.53 -3.11
C VAL A 27 -2.70 18.82 -3.00
N LYS A 28 -3.12 19.66 -2.06
CA LYS A 28 -4.51 20.14 -1.98
C LYS A 28 -4.85 21.00 -3.20
N PHE A 29 -3.95 21.90 -3.56
CA PHE A 29 -4.13 22.75 -4.74
C PHE A 29 -4.10 21.97 -6.05
N LEU A 30 -3.28 20.92 -6.14
CA LEU A 30 -3.29 19.98 -7.27
C LEU A 30 -4.70 19.39 -7.45
N ALA A 31 -5.30 18.86 -6.40
CA ALA A 31 -6.65 18.29 -6.46
C ALA A 31 -7.72 19.33 -6.82
N GLU A 32 -7.69 20.51 -6.19
CA GLU A 32 -8.61 21.61 -6.52
C GLU A 32 -8.53 22.01 -7.99
N ASP A 33 -7.31 22.16 -8.50
CA ASP A 33 -7.09 22.57 -9.88
C ASP A 33 -7.46 21.43 -10.85
N ILE A 34 -7.21 20.15 -10.52
CA ILE A 34 -7.70 19.00 -11.28
C ILE A 34 -9.24 19.00 -11.35
N LYS A 35 -9.94 19.26 -10.24
CA LYS A 35 -11.41 19.40 -10.25
C LYS A 35 -11.85 20.51 -11.21
N GLY A 36 -11.17 21.66 -11.17
CA GLY A 36 -11.45 22.80 -12.04
C GLY A 36 -11.22 22.47 -13.52
N PHE A 37 -10.09 21.86 -13.86
CA PHE A 37 -9.80 21.41 -15.22
C PHE A 37 -10.79 20.34 -15.68
N TYR A 38 -11.15 19.39 -14.82
CA TYR A 38 -12.08 18.34 -15.15
C TYR A 38 -13.44 18.92 -15.50
N ALA A 39 -14.00 19.76 -14.62
CA ALA A 39 -15.28 20.43 -14.86
C ALA A 39 -15.25 21.30 -16.13
N ALA A 40 -14.14 22.01 -16.37
CA ALA A 40 -13.99 22.82 -17.58
C ALA A 40 -13.92 21.98 -18.87
N LYS A 41 -13.41 20.75 -18.81
CA LYS A 41 -13.23 19.86 -19.97
C LYS A 41 -14.43 18.97 -20.25
N THR A 42 -15.12 18.51 -19.20
CA THR A 42 -16.20 17.51 -19.32
C THR A 42 -17.59 18.10 -19.07
N GLY A 43 -17.67 19.24 -18.37
CA GLY A 43 -18.93 19.78 -17.86
C GLY A 43 -19.49 19.04 -16.63
N ASN A 44 -18.78 18.03 -16.13
CA ASN A 44 -19.20 17.19 -14.99
C ASN A 44 -18.39 17.52 -13.72
N GLU A 45 -18.93 17.18 -12.55
CA GLU A 45 -18.22 17.32 -11.29
C GLU A 45 -17.29 16.13 -11.01
N LEU A 46 -16.14 16.42 -10.40
CA LEU A 46 -15.21 15.43 -9.87
C LEU A 46 -15.19 15.54 -8.34
N SER A 47 -15.54 14.45 -7.65
CA SER A 47 -15.37 14.35 -6.20
C SER A 47 -13.95 13.90 -5.87
N VAL A 48 -13.25 14.66 -5.02
CA VAL A 48 -11.91 14.31 -4.57
C VAL A 48 -11.91 14.05 -3.08
N PHE A 49 -11.27 12.94 -2.67
CA PHE A 49 -11.13 12.52 -1.29
C PHE A 49 -9.63 12.44 -0.94
N PHE A 50 -9.28 12.84 0.27
CA PHE A 50 -7.92 12.75 0.82
C PHE A 50 -7.87 11.80 2.01
N ASP A 51 -6.71 11.18 2.23
CA ASP A 51 -6.47 10.38 3.44
C ASP A 51 -6.58 11.22 4.73
N ARG A 52 -7.23 10.61 5.74
CA ARG A 52 -7.40 10.95 7.17
C ARG A 52 -8.63 11.67 7.72
N GLU A 53 -9.72 11.83 6.98
CA GLU A 53 -11.03 12.19 7.61
C GLU A 53 -12.18 11.21 7.34
N SER A 54 -11.99 10.20 6.49
CA SER A 54 -13.02 9.21 6.18
C SER A 54 -12.49 7.80 6.43
N ILE A 55 -12.73 7.32 7.65
CA ILE A 55 -12.59 5.91 8.03
C ILE A 55 -13.29 5.04 6.97
N GLY A 56 -12.61 4.01 6.44
CA GLY A 56 -13.29 2.90 5.75
C GLY A 56 -13.16 2.79 4.23
N TRP A 57 -12.45 3.71 3.54
CA TRP A 57 -12.39 3.62 2.06
C TRP A 57 -11.88 2.26 1.58
N GLY A 58 -10.84 1.70 2.21
CA GLY A 58 -10.27 0.38 1.89
C GLY A 58 -11.30 -0.74 1.71
N ASP A 59 -12.41 -0.70 2.46
CA ASP A 59 -13.51 -1.66 2.36
C ASP A 59 -14.62 -1.16 1.40
N ASP A 60 -14.93 0.14 1.43
CA ASP A 60 -15.98 0.78 0.61
C ASP A 60 -15.67 0.87 -0.90
N TRP A 61 -14.40 0.84 -1.32
CA TRP A 61 -14.07 0.88 -2.75
C TRP A 61 -13.88 -0.52 -3.34
N ARG A 62 -13.56 -1.54 -2.54
CA ARG A 62 -13.52 -2.94 -2.99
C ARG A 62 -14.89 -3.34 -3.55
N SER A 63 -15.97 -3.04 -2.84
CA SER A 63 -17.35 -3.22 -3.31
C SER A 63 -17.70 -2.37 -4.55
N GLN A 64 -17.06 -1.21 -4.73
CA GLN A 64 -17.26 -0.34 -5.90
C GLN A 64 -16.54 -0.86 -7.16
N ILE A 65 -15.42 -1.58 -7.04
CA ILE A 65 -14.83 -2.25 -8.21
C ILE A 65 -15.51 -3.61 -8.46
N ASP A 66 -16.01 -4.28 -7.43
CA ASP A 66 -16.60 -5.61 -7.53
C ASP A 66 -18.07 -5.65 -8.02
N GLY A 67 -18.83 -4.55 -8.03
CA GLY A 67 -20.16 -4.60 -8.66
C GLY A 67 -21.20 -3.54 -8.32
N GLU A 68 -20.95 -2.59 -7.43
CA GLU A 68 -21.88 -1.46 -7.22
C GLU A 68 -21.69 -0.36 -8.28
N LEU A 69 -22.23 -0.74 -9.45
CA LEU A 69 -22.41 -0.09 -10.73
C LEU A 69 -22.91 1.37 -10.62
N GLU A 70 -21.99 2.35 -10.74
CA GLU A 70 -22.22 3.62 -11.48
C GLU A 70 -21.01 4.57 -11.48
N ASN A 71 -20.02 4.46 -10.59
CA ASN A 71 -18.93 5.45 -10.50
C ASN A 71 -17.52 4.83 -10.46
N ALA A 72 -16.65 5.21 -11.40
CA ALA A 72 -15.25 4.80 -11.39
C ALA A 72 -14.48 5.54 -10.28
N ALA A 73 -13.83 4.77 -9.41
CA ALA A 73 -12.90 5.26 -8.41
C ALA A 73 -11.46 5.20 -8.94
N ILE A 74 -10.83 6.35 -9.16
CA ILE A 74 -9.42 6.42 -9.53
C ILE A 74 -8.59 6.68 -8.28
N PHE A 75 -7.49 5.93 -8.16
CA PHE A 75 -6.51 6.12 -7.09
C PHE A 75 -5.29 6.88 -7.60
N MET A 76 -4.99 8.02 -6.99
CA MET A 76 -3.83 8.85 -7.31
C MET A 76 -2.90 8.93 -6.10
N PRO A 77 -1.90 8.04 -6.00
CA PRO A 77 -0.83 8.21 -5.03
C PRO A 77 0.10 9.33 -5.51
N VAL A 78 0.21 10.39 -4.72
CA VAL A 78 1.11 11.52 -4.95
C VAL A 78 2.41 11.27 -4.20
N ILE A 79 3.45 10.96 -4.96
CA ILE A 79 4.69 10.36 -4.50
C ILE A 79 5.78 11.41 -4.28
N THR A 80 6.29 11.39 -3.05
CA THR A 80 7.68 11.73 -2.71
C THR A 80 8.33 10.51 -2.05
N MET A 81 9.63 10.55 -1.78
CA MET A 81 10.24 9.47 -0.99
C MET A 81 9.71 9.41 0.46
N GLN A 82 9.07 10.47 0.98
CA GLN A 82 8.42 10.42 2.29
C GLN A 82 7.14 9.59 2.28
N TYR A 83 6.48 9.44 1.12
CA TYR A 83 5.32 8.57 0.93
C TYR A 83 5.59 7.17 1.47
N PHE A 84 6.71 6.57 1.06
CA PHE A 84 7.08 5.20 1.43
C PHE A 84 7.50 5.06 2.90
N ASN A 85 7.72 6.16 3.62
CA ASN A 85 7.98 6.11 5.06
C ASN A 85 6.69 6.10 5.89
N ARG A 86 5.53 6.39 5.29
CA ARG A 86 4.25 6.44 6.00
C ARG A 86 3.51 5.12 5.89
N PRO A 87 3.27 4.42 7.02
CA PRO A 87 2.44 3.22 7.06
C PRO A 87 1.11 3.32 6.30
N ALA A 88 0.31 4.36 6.60
CA ALA A 88 -1.00 4.56 5.98
C ALA A 88 -0.93 4.63 4.45
N CYS A 89 0.02 5.40 3.91
CA CYS A 89 0.20 5.53 2.47
C CYS A 89 0.62 4.22 1.78
N ARG A 90 1.44 3.39 2.46
CA ARG A 90 1.81 2.05 1.96
C ARG A 90 0.62 1.09 2.02
N ASP A 91 -0.08 1.08 3.14
CA ASP A 91 -1.28 0.26 3.36
C ASP A 91 -2.34 0.52 2.28
N GLU A 92 -2.58 1.79 1.96
CA GLU A 92 -3.50 2.22 0.89
C GLU A 92 -3.03 1.77 -0.49
N LEU A 93 -1.75 2.01 -0.83
CA LEU A 93 -1.19 1.62 -2.13
C LEU A 93 -1.26 0.10 -2.33
N ASN A 94 -0.88 -0.69 -1.33
CA ASN A 94 -0.85 -2.14 -1.43
C ASN A 94 -2.27 -2.69 -1.55
N ALA A 95 -3.22 -2.19 -0.74
CA ALA A 95 -4.62 -2.57 -0.85
C ALA A 95 -5.19 -2.22 -2.24
N PHE A 96 -4.94 -1.01 -2.76
CA PHE A 96 -5.44 -0.59 -4.08
C PHE A 96 -4.86 -1.42 -5.21
N ASN A 97 -3.54 -1.59 -5.22
CA ASN A 97 -2.84 -2.37 -6.23
C ASN A 97 -3.26 -3.83 -6.21
N GLN A 98 -3.54 -4.40 -5.04
CA GLN A 98 -3.98 -5.78 -4.92
C GLN A 98 -5.35 -6.01 -5.55
N SER A 99 -6.39 -5.27 -5.16
CA SER A 99 -7.72 -5.50 -5.74
C SER A 99 -7.74 -5.11 -7.22
N ALA A 100 -7.03 -4.04 -7.60
CA ALA A 100 -6.92 -3.66 -9.02
C ALA A 100 -6.21 -4.74 -9.85
N ARG A 101 -5.27 -5.52 -9.29
CA ARG A 101 -4.69 -6.68 -9.97
C ARG A 101 -5.69 -7.81 -10.17
N ARG A 102 -6.46 -8.15 -9.13
CA ARG A 102 -7.49 -9.21 -9.21
C ARG A 102 -8.50 -8.91 -10.33
N LEU A 103 -8.86 -7.65 -10.49
CA LEU A 103 -9.89 -7.19 -11.43
C LEU A 103 -9.31 -6.73 -12.79
N ASN A 104 -8.01 -6.95 -13.02
CA ASN A 104 -7.29 -6.48 -14.21
C ASN A 104 -7.51 -4.97 -14.49
N ALA A 105 -7.64 -4.20 -13.41
CA ALA A 105 -8.01 -2.80 -13.39
C ALA A 105 -6.89 -1.88 -12.85
N GLN A 106 -5.63 -2.33 -12.90
CA GLN A 106 -4.48 -1.52 -12.45
C GLN A 106 -4.33 -0.18 -13.18
N TYR A 107 -4.97 -0.02 -14.35
CA TYR A 107 -5.06 1.25 -15.05
C TYR A 107 -5.82 2.34 -14.26
N LEU A 108 -6.59 1.98 -13.23
CA LEU A 108 -7.26 2.91 -12.33
C LEU A 108 -6.31 3.55 -11.30
N ILE A 109 -5.06 3.11 -11.26
CA ILE A 109 -4.03 3.72 -10.43
C ILE A 109 -3.23 4.69 -11.28
N LEU A 110 -3.24 5.97 -10.90
CA LEU A 110 -2.57 7.07 -11.58
C LEU A 110 -1.49 7.67 -10.67
N PRO A 111 -0.28 7.08 -10.59
CA PRO A 111 0.77 7.59 -9.73
C PRO A 111 1.33 8.91 -10.25
N VAL A 112 1.50 9.88 -9.36
CA VAL A 112 2.05 11.20 -9.66
C VAL A 112 3.27 11.46 -8.80
N VAL A 113 4.47 11.52 -9.40
CA VAL A 113 5.69 11.85 -8.67
C VAL A 113 5.93 13.35 -8.72
N ILE A 114 6.00 13.98 -7.54
CA ILE A 114 6.21 15.43 -7.39
C ILE A 114 7.62 15.77 -6.89
N ALA A 115 8.35 14.78 -6.37
CA ALA A 115 9.76 14.85 -6.01
C ALA A 115 10.42 13.47 -5.87
N GLY A 116 11.67 13.35 -6.32
CA GLY A 116 12.46 12.13 -6.23
C GLY A 116 12.27 11.15 -7.39
N ALA A 117 11.82 11.58 -8.57
CA ALA A 117 11.54 10.71 -9.73
C ALA A 117 12.72 9.81 -10.12
N ASN A 118 13.96 10.31 -10.02
CA ASN A 118 15.17 9.53 -10.29
C ASN A 118 15.38 8.33 -9.36
N SER A 119 14.69 8.30 -8.21
CA SER A 119 14.75 7.19 -7.24
C SER A 119 13.71 6.11 -7.51
N ILE A 120 12.74 6.37 -8.38
CA ILE A 120 11.66 5.43 -8.73
C ILE A 120 12.16 4.48 -9.81
N ARG A 121 12.51 3.26 -9.41
CA ARG A 121 13.18 2.26 -10.26
C ARG A 121 12.69 0.84 -9.95
N ALA A 122 12.68 -0.02 -10.97
CA ALA A 122 12.31 -1.42 -10.85
C ALA A 122 13.23 -2.22 -9.90
N ASP A 123 14.50 -1.86 -9.80
CA ASP A 123 15.50 -2.51 -8.94
C ASP A 123 15.60 -1.91 -7.53
N HIS A 124 14.63 -1.08 -7.13
CA HIS A 124 14.64 -0.43 -5.83
C HIS A 124 14.35 -1.46 -4.70
N PRO A 125 15.07 -1.42 -3.56
CA PRO A 125 14.90 -2.39 -2.48
C PRO A 125 13.55 -2.24 -1.72
N ILE A 126 12.79 -1.18 -1.99
CA ILE A 126 11.43 -1.01 -1.46
C ILE A 126 10.45 -1.47 -2.56
N PRO A 127 9.70 -2.57 -2.36
CA PRO A 127 8.78 -3.13 -3.36
C PRO A 127 7.73 -2.15 -3.91
N GLU A 128 7.24 -1.24 -3.07
CA GLU A 128 6.28 -0.21 -3.48
C GLU A 128 6.88 0.73 -4.52
N VAL A 129 8.18 1.02 -4.44
CA VAL A 129 8.85 1.88 -5.41
C VAL A 129 8.90 1.20 -6.78
N ALA A 130 9.21 -0.09 -6.82
CA ALA A 130 9.14 -0.89 -8.05
C ALA A 130 7.70 -1.00 -8.58
N THR A 131 6.71 -1.05 -7.68
CA THR A 131 5.29 -1.02 -8.05
C THR A 131 4.91 0.30 -8.73
N ILE A 132 5.32 1.45 -8.18
CA ILE A 132 5.09 2.77 -8.80
C ILE A 132 5.78 2.88 -10.18
N GLU A 133 6.97 2.29 -10.34
CA GLU A 133 7.66 2.23 -11.64
C GLU A 133 6.87 1.39 -12.66
N ALA A 134 6.42 0.19 -12.25
CA ALA A 134 5.65 -0.71 -13.10
C ALA A 134 4.29 -0.11 -13.53
N LEU A 135 3.69 0.71 -12.67
CA LEU A 135 2.46 1.45 -12.95
C LEU A 135 2.67 2.68 -13.86
N GLN A 136 3.90 2.95 -14.29
CA GLN A 136 4.26 4.04 -15.20
C GLN A 136 3.78 5.40 -14.67
N PHE A 137 4.41 5.90 -13.61
CA PHE A 137 4.06 7.17 -12.98
C PHE A 137 4.14 8.40 -13.93
N ARG A 138 3.47 9.49 -13.54
CA ARG A 138 3.60 10.81 -14.16
C ARG A 138 4.56 11.68 -13.37
N ASN A 139 5.58 12.24 -14.02
CA ASN A 139 6.52 13.14 -13.38
C ASN A 139 6.01 14.59 -13.46
N LEU A 140 5.70 15.17 -12.30
CA LEU A 140 5.23 16.55 -12.12
C LEU A 140 6.24 17.41 -11.35
N GLU A 141 7.48 16.96 -11.17
CA GLU A 141 8.53 17.71 -10.45
C GLU A 141 8.70 19.14 -10.97
N GLU A 142 8.78 19.32 -12.29
CA GLU A 142 8.94 20.66 -12.89
C GLU A 142 7.74 21.57 -12.62
N ALA A 143 6.52 21.01 -12.63
CA ALA A 143 5.31 21.75 -12.34
C ALA A 143 5.25 22.21 -10.88
N PHE A 144 5.57 21.30 -9.95
CA PHE A 144 5.62 21.62 -8.52
C PHE A 144 6.74 22.62 -8.19
N LEU A 145 7.89 22.52 -8.86
CA LEU A 145 8.99 23.47 -8.72
C LEU A 145 8.62 24.86 -9.26
N ALA A 146 7.92 24.92 -10.40
CA ALA A 146 7.44 26.19 -10.96
C ALA A 146 6.36 26.84 -10.07
N GLY A 147 5.54 26.03 -9.40
CA GLY A 147 4.52 26.46 -8.45
C GLY A 147 3.16 26.76 -9.08
N ARG A 148 2.13 26.81 -8.24
CA ARG A 148 0.73 27.02 -8.64
C ARG A 148 0.57 28.32 -9.44
N GLY A 149 -0.17 28.25 -10.54
CA GLY A 149 -0.48 29.42 -11.36
C GLY A 149 0.58 29.79 -12.42
N THR A 150 1.65 29.00 -12.56
CA THR A 150 2.57 29.08 -13.69
C THR A 150 2.02 28.43 -14.95
N ALA A 151 2.70 28.61 -16.09
CA ALA A 151 2.29 27.95 -17.33
C ALA A 151 2.61 26.45 -17.28
N GLU A 152 3.72 26.08 -16.64
CA GLU A 152 4.21 24.73 -16.38
C GLU A 152 3.17 23.95 -15.56
N TRP A 153 2.72 24.52 -14.45
CA TRP A 153 1.64 23.97 -13.62
C TRP A 153 0.35 23.74 -14.43
N ARG A 154 -0.14 24.77 -15.14
CA ARG A 154 -1.38 24.64 -15.93
C ARG A 154 -1.28 23.57 -17.03
N ARG A 155 -0.14 23.48 -17.73
CA ARG A 155 0.08 22.47 -18.78
C ARG A 155 0.10 21.06 -18.18
N ALA A 156 0.83 20.86 -17.09
CA ALA A 156 0.95 19.57 -16.43
C ALA A 156 -0.41 19.08 -15.92
N LEU A 157 -1.17 19.94 -15.24
CA LEU A 157 -2.49 19.58 -14.71
C LEU A 157 -3.53 19.40 -15.80
N SER A 158 -3.49 20.20 -16.87
CA SER A 158 -4.33 19.95 -18.04
C SER A 158 -4.05 18.56 -18.59
N GLY A 159 -2.80 18.19 -18.85
CA GLY A 159 -2.44 16.88 -19.38
C GLY A 159 -2.82 15.73 -18.44
N LEU A 160 -2.55 15.87 -17.14
CA LEU A 160 -2.94 14.88 -16.13
C LEU A 160 -4.47 14.70 -16.06
N THR A 161 -5.23 15.79 -16.24
CA THR A 161 -6.69 15.73 -16.28
C THR A 161 -7.20 15.07 -17.57
N ASP A 162 -6.55 15.29 -18.72
CA ASP A 162 -6.92 14.59 -19.96
C ASP A 162 -6.78 13.08 -19.79
N GLU A 163 -5.69 12.65 -19.16
CA GLU A 163 -5.49 11.25 -18.83
C GLU A 163 -6.53 10.73 -17.83
N LEU A 164 -6.81 11.46 -16.76
CA LEU A 164 -7.86 11.12 -15.80
C LEU A 164 -9.20 10.86 -16.51
N ILE A 165 -9.58 11.73 -17.45
CA ILE A 165 -10.80 11.59 -18.25
C ILE A 165 -10.77 10.30 -19.07
N GLN A 166 -9.63 9.97 -19.71
CA GLN A 166 -9.49 8.72 -20.46
C GLN A 166 -9.63 7.48 -19.57
N LEU A 167 -9.06 7.52 -18.36
CA LEU A 167 -9.17 6.42 -17.41
C LEU A 167 -10.60 6.21 -16.93
N ILE A 168 -11.31 7.29 -16.61
CA ILE A 168 -12.74 7.27 -16.24
C ILE A 168 -13.56 6.68 -17.39
N PHE A 169 -13.38 7.19 -18.61
CA PHE A 169 -14.12 6.72 -19.78
C PHE A 169 -13.87 5.22 -20.05
N ARG A 170 -12.64 4.75 -19.87
CA ARG A 170 -12.29 3.33 -19.98
C ARG A 170 -13.01 2.49 -18.91
N ALA A 171 -13.07 2.99 -17.68
CA ALA A 171 -13.74 2.31 -16.58
C ALA A 171 -15.26 2.22 -16.81
N GLU A 172 -15.88 3.29 -17.30
CA GLU A 172 -17.29 3.32 -17.67
C GLU A 172 -17.63 2.33 -18.79
N LEU A 173 -16.76 2.17 -19.79
CA LEU A 173 -16.92 1.16 -20.84
C LEU A 173 -16.74 -0.29 -20.35
N ALA A 174 -15.94 -0.48 -19.31
CA ALA A 174 -15.67 -1.78 -18.72
C ALA A 174 -16.76 -2.23 -17.74
N ALA A 175 -17.55 -1.29 -17.19
CA ALA A 175 -18.70 -1.61 -16.37
C ALA A 175 -19.79 -2.30 -17.21
N PRO A 176 -20.37 -3.43 -16.76
CA PRO A 176 -21.49 -4.04 -17.47
C PRO A 176 -22.63 -3.02 -17.56
N ALA A 177 -23.12 -2.77 -18.78
CA ALA A 177 -24.21 -1.84 -18.98
C ALA A 177 -25.42 -2.29 -18.15
N SER A 178 -25.82 -1.49 -17.16
CA SER A 178 -27.10 -1.62 -16.46
C SER A 178 -28.24 -1.39 -17.46
N THR A 179 -28.49 -2.34 -18.36
CA THR A 179 -29.79 -2.40 -19.01
C THR A 179 -30.77 -2.86 -17.93
N SER A 180 -31.60 -1.92 -17.50
CA SER A 180 -32.83 -2.17 -16.77
C SER A 180 -33.62 -3.29 -17.46
N SER A 181 -33.43 -4.53 -17.00
CA SER A 181 -34.24 -5.66 -17.42
C SER A 181 -35.51 -5.67 -16.57
N GLU A 182 -36.57 -5.08 -17.14
CA GLU A 182 -37.92 -5.59 -16.94
C GLU A 182 -37.86 -7.12 -17.01
N HIS A 183 -38.30 -7.79 -15.94
CA HIS A 183 -38.44 -9.25 -15.94
C HIS A 183 -39.54 -9.65 -16.93
N PRO A 184 -39.27 -10.63 -17.81
CA PRO A 184 -40.25 -11.67 -18.06
C PRO A 184 -39.68 -13.03 -17.67
N ASP A 185 -40.53 -13.78 -16.98
CA ASP A 185 -40.40 -15.17 -16.52
C ASP A 185 -39.43 -16.08 -17.29
N GLY A 186 -38.64 -16.82 -16.51
CA GLY A 186 -38.44 -18.25 -16.71
C GLY A 186 -37.30 -18.67 -17.63
N ALA A 187 -36.06 -18.58 -17.13
CA ALA A 187 -34.97 -19.47 -17.53
C ALA A 187 -33.98 -19.64 -16.36
N PRO A 188 -33.35 -20.81 -16.18
CA PRO A 188 -32.37 -21.01 -15.13
C PRO A 188 -31.18 -20.08 -15.37
N ASP A 189 -30.90 -19.28 -14.36
CA ASP A 189 -29.74 -18.43 -14.23
C ASP A 189 -28.48 -19.31 -14.23
N THR A 190 -27.80 -19.36 -15.36
CA THR A 190 -26.38 -19.71 -15.42
C THR A 190 -25.62 -18.41 -15.58
N GLY A 191 -25.45 -17.71 -14.46
CA GLY A 191 -24.53 -16.59 -14.35
C GLY A 191 -23.10 -17.02 -14.71
N PRO A 192 -22.24 -16.07 -15.10
CA PRO A 192 -20.88 -16.35 -15.52
C PRO A 192 -20.08 -16.95 -14.35
N ASP A 193 -19.35 -18.03 -14.63
CA ASP A 193 -18.40 -18.69 -13.72
C ASP A 193 -17.49 -17.64 -13.04
N ASP A 194 -17.79 -17.31 -11.78
CA ASP A 194 -16.83 -16.75 -10.84
C ASP A 194 -16.39 -17.89 -9.91
N ASP A 195 -15.53 -18.75 -10.44
CA ASP A 195 -15.00 -19.95 -9.79
C ASP A 195 -14.01 -19.58 -8.66
N SER A 196 -14.51 -18.96 -7.59
CA SER A 196 -13.87 -19.03 -6.28
C SER A 196 -14.86 -19.63 -5.28
N ASP A 197 -15.03 -20.95 -5.35
CA ASP A 197 -15.76 -21.70 -4.33
C ASP A 197 -15.16 -21.40 -2.95
N PHE A 198 -16.02 -21.23 -1.94
CA PHE A 198 -15.63 -21.00 -0.54
C PHE A 198 -14.66 -22.06 -0.04
N LEU A 199 -14.84 -23.32 -0.48
CA LEU A 199 -13.94 -24.42 -0.13
C LEU A 199 -12.56 -24.27 -0.78
N THR A 200 -12.47 -23.67 -1.97
CA THR A 200 -11.20 -23.35 -2.64
C THR A 200 -10.45 -22.29 -1.86
N SER A 201 -11.11 -21.20 -1.45
CA SER A 201 -10.48 -20.14 -0.64
C SER A 201 -9.98 -20.67 0.71
N ILE A 202 -10.75 -21.56 1.36
CA ILE A 202 -10.29 -22.26 2.58
C ILE A 202 -9.06 -23.13 2.28
N GLY A 203 -9.08 -23.92 1.21
CA GLY A 203 -7.95 -24.76 0.82
C GLY A 203 -6.68 -23.95 0.54
N GLU A 204 -6.80 -22.79 -0.12
CA GLU A 204 -5.68 -21.86 -0.33
C GLU A 204 -5.14 -21.33 1.00
N MET A 205 -6.01 -20.96 1.93
CA MET A 205 -5.61 -20.52 3.28
C MET A 205 -4.90 -21.63 4.08
N GLU A 206 -5.38 -22.87 3.99
CA GLU A 206 -4.74 -24.05 4.60
C GLU A 206 -3.33 -24.28 4.07
N HIS A 207 -3.08 -23.99 2.79
CA HIS A 207 -1.75 -24.05 2.19
C HIS A 207 -0.83 -22.88 2.58
N LEU A 208 -1.38 -21.68 2.77
CA LEU A 208 -0.61 -20.50 3.16
C LEU A 208 -0.21 -20.50 4.64
N THR A 209 -1.06 -21.05 5.51
CA THR A 209 -0.82 -21.10 6.97
C THR A 209 0.53 -21.72 7.39
N PRO A 210 0.95 -22.91 6.90
CA PRO A 210 2.25 -23.47 7.26
C PRO A 210 3.42 -22.65 6.71
N VAL A 211 3.26 -22.04 5.53
CA VAL A 211 4.28 -21.15 4.93
C VAL A 211 4.45 -19.90 5.79
N LEU A 212 3.35 -19.25 6.18
CA LEU A 212 3.37 -18.11 7.09
C LEU A 212 4.04 -18.45 8.43
N THR A 213 3.74 -19.63 8.99
CA THR A 213 4.36 -20.09 10.25
C THR A 213 5.88 -20.21 10.11
N GLN A 214 6.34 -20.86 9.05
CA GLN A 214 7.77 -21.00 8.76
C GLN A 214 8.46 -19.65 8.51
N GLU A 215 7.81 -18.73 7.79
CA GLU A 215 8.36 -17.40 7.52
C GLU A 215 8.43 -16.54 8.78
N VAL A 216 7.44 -16.63 9.67
CA VAL A 216 7.49 -15.98 11.00
C VAL A 216 8.65 -16.53 11.84
N GLU A 217 8.84 -17.84 11.88
CA GLU A 217 10.00 -18.45 12.58
C GLU A 217 11.33 -17.95 11.99
N GLN A 218 11.43 -17.87 10.66
CA GLN A 218 12.62 -17.37 9.98
C GLN A 218 12.90 -15.90 10.30
N VAL A 219 11.86 -15.06 10.32
CA VAL A 219 11.95 -13.65 10.73
C VAL A 219 12.45 -13.53 12.17
N LEU A 220 11.92 -14.32 13.11
CA LEU A 220 12.38 -14.32 14.51
C LEU A 220 13.85 -14.73 14.63
N ILE A 221 14.30 -15.72 13.85
CA ILE A 221 15.71 -16.12 13.79
C ILE A 221 16.58 -14.97 13.28
N ASP A 222 16.22 -14.35 12.14
CA ASP A 222 17.02 -13.28 11.53
C ASP A 222 17.04 -12.02 12.40
N LEU A 223 15.92 -11.68 13.07
CA LEU A 223 15.86 -10.60 14.07
C LEU A 223 16.80 -10.86 15.25
N ASN A 224 16.81 -12.09 15.79
CA ASN A 224 17.70 -12.45 16.89
C ASN A 224 19.17 -12.31 16.49
N VAL A 225 19.56 -12.90 15.35
CA VAL A 225 20.94 -12.80 14.81
C VAL A 225 21.34 -11.34 14.60
N TRP A 226 20.46 -10.53 14.02
CA TRP A 226 20.73 -9.11 13.81
C TRP A 226 20.90 -8.38 15.15
N SER A 227 20.02 -8.63 16.13
CA SER A 227 20.07 -8.01 17.46
C SER A 227 21.33 -8.37 18.24
N GLU A 228 21.83 -9.61 18.10
CA GLU A 228 23.07 -10.06 18.73
C GLU A 228 24.27 -9.30 18.20
N VAL A 229 24.38 -9.14 16.88
CA VAL A 229 25.47 -8.36 16.25
C VAL A 229 25.44 -6.90 16.71
N VAL A 230 24.26 -6.30 16.83
CA VAL A 230 24.13 -4.94 17.38
C VAL A 230 24.56 -4.88 18.84
N LYS A 231 24.10 -5.81 19.68
CA LYS A 231 24.43 -5.88 21.12
C LYS A 231 25.92 -6.05 21.34
N GLU A 232 26.58 -6.99 20.65
CA GLU A 232 28.02 -7.23 20.76
C GLU A 232 28.84 -5.97 20.42
N ASN A 233 28.42 -5.24 19.40
CA ASN A 233 29.14 -4.08 18.89
C ASN A 233 28.76 -2.76 19.58
N SER A 234 27.62 -2.69 20.29
CA SER A 234 27.22 -1.51 21.08
C SER A 234 28.29 -1.14 22.11
N SER A 235 28.94 -2.14 22.71
CA SER A 235 30.03 -1.97 23.67
C SER A 235 31.31 -1.39 23.04
N ARG A 236 31.49 -1.55 21.73
CA ARG A 236 32.64 -1.04 20.97
C ARG A 236 32.43 0.39 20.49
N MET A 237 31.18 0.87 20.44
CA MET A 237 30.81 2.24 20.09
C MET A 237 30.71 3.17 21.32
N ARG A 238 31.54 2.95 22.34
CA ARG A 238 31.56 3.77 23.56
C ARG A 238 32.06 5.20 23.30
N SER A 239 31.65 6.12 24.17
CA SER A 239 32.13 7.51 24.20
C SER A 239 33.64 7.60 24.48
N GLY A 240 34.32 8.55 23.84
CA GLY A 240 35.75 8.85 24.05
C GLY A 240 36.70 8.31 22.99
N LEU A 241 36.19 7.69 21.91
CA LEU A 241 37.00 7.26 20.77
C LEU A 241 37.43 8.45 19.89
N THR A 242 38.65 8.38 19.37
CA THR A 242 39.10 9.33 18.35
C THR A 242 38.35 9.13 17.03
N ALA A 243 38.32 10.15 16.17
CA ALA A 243 37.67 10.05 14.87
C ALA A 243 38.19 8.89 13.99
N GLN A 244 39.48 8.56 14.09
CA GLN A 244 40.08 7.44 13.33
C GLN A 244 39.65 6.07 13.88
N GLN A 245 39.60 5.93 15.21
CA GLN A 245 39.10 4.72 15.85
C GLN A 245 37.59 4.52 15.58
N MET A 246 36.80 5.59 15.65
CA MET A 246 35.37 5.56 15.31
C MET A 246 35.13 5.08 13.88
N ARG A 247 35.94 5.52 12.92
CA ARG A 247 35.86 5.03 11.53
C ARG A 247 36.18 3.54 11.42
N GLY A 248 37.26 3.09 12.07
CA GLY A 248 37.66 1.67 12.05
C GLY A 248 36.58 0.76 12.66
N VAL A 249 36.06 1.13 13.83
CA VAL A 249 34.94 0.43 14.49
C VAL A 249 33.72 0.44 13.59
N SER A 250 33.36 1.59 13.02
CA SER A 250 32.19 1.71 12.15
C SER A 250 32.26 0.83 10.90
N ILE A 251 33.43 0.71 10.26
CA ILE A 251 33.63 -0.17 9.10
C ILE A 251 33.51 -1.63 9.51
N ALA A 252 34.17 -2.03 10.61
CA ALA A 252 34.11 -3.41 11.10
C ALA A 252 32.67 -3.82 11.48
N VAL A 253 31.93 -2.93 12.15
CA VAL A 253 30.53 -3.18 12.51
C VAL A 253 29.64 -3.22 11.26
N ALA A 254 29.85 -2.33 10.29
CA ALA A 254 29.11 -2.35 9.04
C ALA A 254 29.31 -3.66 8.27
N ASP A 255 30.53 -4.20 8.24
CA ASP A 255 30.83 -5.48 7.59
C ASP A 255 30.10 -6.65 8.28
N GLN A 256 30.07 -6.66 9.62
CA GLN A 256 29.35 -7.67 10.39
C GLN A 256 27.83 -7.57 10.27
N LEU A 257 27.28 -6.36 10.16
CA LEU A 257 25.84 -6.12 10.05
C LEU A 257 25.29 -6.31 8.65
N LYS A 258 26.14 -6.28 7.61
CA LYS A 258 25.69 -6.33 6.22
C LYS A 258 24.83 -7.56 5.94
N ARG A 259 25.36 -8.75 6.17
CA ARG A 259 24.67 -10.02 5.87
C ARG A 259 23.43 -10.26 6.76
N PRO A 260 23.48 -10.04 8.09
CA PRO A 260 22.27 -10.09 8.92
C PRO A 260 21.17 -9.13 8.47
N SER A 261 21.54 -7.91 8.05
CA SER A 261 20.57 -6.92 7.59
C SER A 261 19.94 -7.32 6.25
N GLU A 262 20.72 -7.88 5.31
CA GLU A 262 20.23 -8.43 4.05
C GLU A 262 19.27 -9.61 4.29
N LYS A 263 19.61 -10.52 5.21
CA LYS A 263 18.70 -11.62 5.57
C LYS A 263 17.39 -11.14 6.16
N LEU A 264 17.44 -10.18 7.08
CA LEU A 264 16.26 -9.60 7.71
C LEU A 264 15.39 -8.83 6.71
N HIS A 265 16.02 -8.18 5.72
CA HIS A 265 15.31 -7.63 4.58
C HIS A 265 14.55 -8.72 3.81
N ASP A 266 15.23 -9.79 3.41
CA ASP A 266 14.66 -10.83 2.57
C ASP A 266 13.53 -11.57 3.28
N SER A 267 13.71 -11.98 4.54
CA SER A 267 12.65 -12.64 5.32
C SER A 267 11.48 -11.71 5.61
N GLY A 268 11.73 -10.42 5.89
CA GLY A 268 10.66 -9.44 6.08
C GLY A 268 9.85 -9.17 4.81
N VAL A 269 10.50 -9.03 3.66
CA VAL A 269 9.83 -8.87 2.36
C VAL A 269 9.06 -10.13 1.98
N GLN A 270 9.64 -11.31 2.21
CA GLN A 270 8.99 -12.59 1.93
C GLN A 270 7.71 -12.74 2.76
N LEU A 271 7.79 -12.53 4.08
CA LEU A 271 6.63 -12.57 4.97
C LEU A 271 5.54 -11.59 4.51
N ALA A 272 5.91 -10.35 4.20
CA ALA A 272 4.95 -9.34 3.73
C ALA A 272 4.23 -9.78 2.45
N ASN A 273 4.94 -10.34 1.48
CA ASN A 273 4.34 -10.83 0.24
C ASN A 273 3.38 -12.00 0.48
N THR A 274 3.72 -12.92 1.40
CA THR A 274 2.85 -14.06 1.73
C THR A 274 1.62 -13.59 2.50
N VAL A 275 1.77 -12.63 3.43
CA VAL A 275 0.65 -12.02 4.13
C VAL A 275 -0.25 -11.24 3.18
N GLU A 276 0.29 -10.52 2.19
CA GLU A 276 -0.53 -9.90 1.15
C GLU A 276 -1.37 -10.95 0.40
N LYS A 277 -0.78 -12.07 -0.04
CA LYS A 277 -1.55 -13.15 -0.67
C LYS A 277 -2.65 -13.70 0.25
N ALA A 278 -2.32 -13.91 1.52
CA ALA A 278 -3.30 -14.35 2.51
C ALA A 278 -4.42 -13.32 2.71
N ASP A 279 -4.12 -12.02 2.66
CA ASP A 279 -5.13 -10.95 2.78
C ASP A 279 -6.15 -10.99 1.64
N ALA A 280 -5.71 -11.27 0.41
CA ALA A 280 -6.63 -11.44 -0.72
C ALA A 280 -7.58 -12.63 -0.50
N VAL A 281 -7.04 -13.77 -0.06
CA VAL A 281 -7.85 -14.97 0.22
C VAL A 281 -8.81 -14.71 1.40
N MET A 282 -8.32 -14.07 2.47
CA MET A 282 -9.14 -13.67 3.62
C MET A 282 -10.27 -12.72 3.22
N SER A 283 -9.99 -11.75 2.34
CA SER A 283 -10.98 -10.81 1.85
C SER A 283 -12.09 -11.52 1.06
N SER A 284 -11.71 -12.48 0.18
CA SER A 284 -12.66 -13.33 -0.54
C SER A 284 -13.56 -14.13 0.43
N ILE A 285 -12.96 -14.77 1.45
CA ILE A 285 -13.70 -15.52 2.48
C ILE A 285 -14.70 -14.61 3.20
N LEU A 286 -14.28 -13.41 3.62
CA LEU A 286 -15.12 -12.45 4.32
C LEU A 286 -16.28 -11.94 3.45
N GLU A 287 -16.02 -11.68 2.19
CA GLU A 287 -17.02 -11.26 1.21
C GLU A 287 -18.10 -12.34 1.05
N GLN A 288 -17.71 -13.59 0.86
CA GLN A 288 -18.63 -14.72 0.74
C GLN A 288 -19.46 -14.94 2.02
N ILE A 289 -18.84 -14.81 3.20
CA ILE A 289 -19.56 -14.84 4.48
C ILE A 289 -20.58 -13.69 4.54
N SER A 290 -20.22 -12.48 4.09
CA SER A 290 -21.12 -11.32 4.15
C SER A 290 -22.37 -11.48 3.27
N GLN A 291 -22.25 -12.20 2.15
CA GLN A 291 -23.33 -12.49 1.22
C GLN A 291 -24.29 -13.59 1.72
N MET A 292 -23.93 -14.36 2.75
CA MET A 292 -24.81 -15.39 3.31
C MET A 292 -26.06 -14.75 3.91
N PRO A 293 -27.28 -15.27 3.64
CA PRO A 293 -28.51 -14.66 4.13
C PRO A 293 -28.70 -14.80 5.65
N ASN A 294 -28.23 -15.90 6.24
CA ASN A 294 -28.46 -16.23 7.65
C ASN A 294 -27.38 -15.66 8.58
N ARG A 295 -27.77 -14.78 9.50
CA ARG A 295 -26.87 -14.15 10.47
C ARG A 295 -26.21 -15.16 11.42
N GLU A 296 -26.92 -16.21 11.84
CA GLU A 296 -26.35 -17.21 12.75
C GLU A 296 -25.25 -18.04 12.07
N GLU A 297 -25.43 -18.36 10.79
CA GLU A 297 -24.41 -19.03 9.97
C GLU A 297 -23.20 -18.11 9.75
N ARG A 298 -23.42 -16.83 9.44
CA ARG A 298 -22.33 -15.84 9.34
C ARG A 298 -21.49 -15.78 10.61
N ASP A 299 -22.15 -15.69 11.77
CA ASP A 299 -21.46 -15.62 13.06
C ASP A 299 -20.75 -16.93 13.42
N ALA A 300 -21.26 -18.08 12.97
CA ALA A 300 -20.62 -19.38 13.14
C ALA A 300 -19.35 -19.51 12.27
N PHE A 301 -19.42 -19.11 11.00
CA PHE A 301 -18.26 -19.13 10.09
C PHE A 301 -17.19 -18.12 10.51
N LYS A 302 -17.57 -16.92 10.94
CA LYS A 302 -16.63 -15.94 11.52
C LYS A 302 -15.83 -16.54 12.67
N ARG A 303 -16.48 -17.28 13.58
CA ARG A 303 -15.78 -17.96 14.70
C ARG A 303 -14.82 -19.05 14.25
N LEU A 304 -15.15 -19.77 13.17
CA LEU A 304 -14.26 -20.79 12.60
C LEU A 304 -12.96 -20.16 12.09
N VAL A 305 -13.08 -19.01 11.41
CA VAL A 305 -11.94 -18.25 10.86
C VAL A 305 -11.11 -17.58 11.97
N VAL A 306 -11.75 -17.09 13.04
CA VAL A 306 -11.08 -16.45 14.20
C VAL A 306 -10.19 -17.43 14.99
N GLY A 307 -10.47 -18.74 14.95
CA GLY A 307 -9.69 -19.76 15.68
C GLY A 307 -8.22 -19.89 15.26
N ALA A 308 -7.80 -19.24 14.17
CA ALA A 308 -6.47 -19.35 13.56
C ALA A 308 -5.53 -18.17 13.86
N GLN A 309 -5.81 -17.31 14.86
CA GLN A 309 -4.95 -16.16 15.12
C GLN A 309 -3.52 -16.57 15.52
N GLY A 310 -2.56 -16.04 14.76
CA GLY A 310 -1.13 -16.15 15.03
C GLY A 310 -0.71 -15.37 16.29
N PRO A 311 0.54 -15.58 16.75
CA PRO A 311 0.99 -15.14 18.06
C PRO A 311 1.04 -13.62 18.18
N HIS A 312 0.32 -13.07 19.17
CA HIS A 312 0.41 -11.66 19.61
C HIS A 312 1.85 -11.22 19.94
N ASP A 313 2.76 -12.16 20.18
CA ASP A 313 4.16 -11.94 20.55
C ASP A 313 5.01 -11.29 19.45
N LEU A 314 4.69 -11.51 18.16
CA LEU A 314 5.52 -10.97 17.07
C LEU A 314 5.50 -9.44 17.01
N ARG A 315 4.36 -8.83 17.34
CA ARG A 315 4.19 -7.38 17.31
C ARG A 315 5.14 -6.68 18.29
N GLU A 316 5.15 -7.14 19.54
CA GLU A 316 6.00 -6.55 20.58
C GLU A 316 7.49 -6.68 20.22
N VAL A 317 7.90 -7.85 19.69
CA VAL A 317 9.27 -8.08 19.24
C VAL A 317 9.65 -7.09 18.13
N VAL A 318 8.79 -6.91 17.14
CA VAL A 318 9.08 -6.06 15.97
C VAL A 318 9.11 -4.57 16.36
N ASP A 319 8.19 -4.11 17.20
CA ASP A 319 8.16 -2.72 17.67
C ASP A 319 9.42 -2.40 18.50
N ASN A 320 9.83 -3.31 19.39
CA ASN A 320 11.09 -3.18 20.14
C ASN A 320 12.32 -3.11 19.22
N MET A 321 12.31 -3.81 18.09
CA MET A 321 13.40 -3.79 17.11
C MET A 321 13.41 -2.52 16.25
N ALA A 322 12.23 -1.98 15.92
CA ALA A 322 12.12 -0.67 15.28
C ALA A 322 12.69 0.44 16.17
N ASP A 323 12.36 0.43 17.47
CA ASP A 323 12.89 1.37 18.45
C ASP A 323 14.42 1.26 18.58
N LEU A 324 14.95 0.03 18.58
CA LEU A 324 16.39 -0.22 18.58
C LEU A 324 17.06 0.37 17.33
N LEU A 325 16.49 0.17 16.14
CA LEU A 325 17.00 0.75 14.90
C LEU A 325 16.96 2.29 14.90
N ASP A 326 15.91 2.88 15.46
CA ASP A 326 15.79 4.34 15.54
C ASP A 326 16.81 4.94 16.50
N SER A 327 17.18 4.21 17.56
CA SER A 327 18.27 4.61 18.45
C SER A 327 19.64 4.68 17.74
N MET A 328 19.82 3.99 16.60
CA MET A 328 21.08 3.96 15.84
C MET A 328 21.23 5.12 14.83
N VAL A 329 20.15 5.88 14.55
CA VAL A 329 20.14 6.98 13.58
C VAL A 329 21.26 8.00 13.79
N PRO A 330 21.58 8.46 15.02
CA PRO A 330 22.66 9.41 15.24
C PRO A 330 24.03 8.89 14.77
N VAL A 331 24.28 7.59 14.92
CA VAL A 331 25.55 6.95 14.52
C VAL A 331 25.61 6.73 13.00
N GLU A 332 24.47 6.45 12.35
CA GLU A 332 24.35 6.34 10.89
C GLU A 332 24.63 7.66 10.16
N VAL A 333 24.28 8.80 10.76
CA VAL A 333 24.59 10.13 10.21
C VAL A 333 26.10 10.32 10.12
N MET A 334 26.85 9.78 11.09
CA MET A 334 28.30 9.91 11.19
C MET A 334 29.07 8.90 10.32
N SER A 335 28.42 7.81 9.86
CA SER A 335 29.08 6.71 9.13
C SER A 335 28.28 6.23 7.91
N SER A 336 28.79 6.51 6.71
CA SER A 336 28.20 5.99 5.47
C SER A 336 28.21 4.46 5.35
N PRO A 337 29.30 3.74 5.71
CA PRO A 337 29.29 2.27 5.71
C PRO A 337 28.19 1.68 6.59
N LEU A 338 28.02 2.21 7.81
CA LEU A 338 27.03 1.72 8.76
C LEU A 338 25.61 1.97 8.24
N ARG A 339 25.34 3.17 7.71
CA ARG A 339 24.06 3.51 7.08
C ARG A 339 23.70 2.57 5.92
N LYS A 340 24.69 2.22 5.09
CA LYS A 340 24.49 1.28 3.98
C LYS A 340 24.20 -0.13 4.49
N ALA A 341 24.88 -0.57 5.53
CA ALA A 341 24.68 -1.89 6.13
C ALA A 341 23.33 -2.02 6.84
N LEU A 342 22.83 -0.96 7.47
CA LEU A 342 21.57 -0.97 8.23
C LEU A 342 20.32 -0.75 7.39
N ARG A 343 20.44 -0.15 6.20
CA ARG A 343 19.31 0.15 5.32
C ARG A 343 18.43 -1.09 5.03
N PRO A 344 19.00 -2.27 4.67
CA PRO A 344 18.18 -3.46 4.43
C PRO A 344 17.37 -3.88 5.67
N ALA A 345 17.97 -3.88 6.86
CA ALA A 345 17.28 -4.22 8.10
C ALA A 345 16.09 -3.29 8.39
N ARG A 346 16.24 -1.99 8.12
CA ARG A 346 15.16 -1.01 8.29
C ARG A 346 13.98 -1.29 7.36
N ILE A 347 14.26 -1.65 6.11
CA ILE A 347 13.24 -2.05 5.14
C ILE A 347 12.56 -3.34 5.62
N GLY A 348 13.34 -4.37 5.99
CA GLY A 348 12.82 -5.64 6.50
C GLY A 348 11.88 -5.48 7.70
N ILE A 349 12.31 -4.75 8.74
CA ILE A 349 11.49 -4.46 9.93
C ILE A 349 10.22 -3.69 9.55
N THR A 350 10.32 -2.71 8.65
CA THR A 350 9.14 -1.98 8.15
C THR A 350 8.14 -2.93 7.49
N LYS A 351 8.62 -3.88 6.69
CA LYS A 351 7.79 -4.88 6.02
C LYS A 351 7.13 -5.87 6.97
N ILE A 352 7.84 -6.27 8.01
CA ILE A 352 7.25 -7.08 9.07
C ILE A 352 6.16 -6.29 9.81
N GLN A 353 6.36 -5.00 10.08
CA GLN A 353 5.32 -4.14 10.66
C GLN A 353 4.10 -3.98 9.75
N ASP A 354 4.30 -3.85 8.44
CA ASP A 354 3.21 -3.83 7.45
C ASP A 354 2.41 -5.16 7.50
N ALA A 355 3.11 -6.29 7.47
CA ALA A 355 2.50 -7.63 7.55
C ALA A 355 1.69 -7.82 8.84
N VAL A 356 2.25 -7.47 10.01
CA VAL A 356 1.54 -7.54 11.31
C VAL A 356 0.28 -6.67 11.29
N ARG A 357 0.34 -5.46 10.71
CA ARG A 357 -0.83 -4.58 10.58
C ARG A 357 -1.94 -5.16 9.69
N VAL A 358 -1.60 -5.93 8.67
CA VAL A 358 -2.59 -6.60 7.81
C VAL A 358 -3.27 -7.73 8.59
N VAL A 359 -2.51 -8.58 9.28
CA VAL A 359 -3.05 -9.66 10.10
C VAL A 359 -3.95 -9.13 11.23
N ASP A 360 -3.54 -8.04 11.89
CA ASP A 360 -4.33 -7.35 12.93
C ASP A 360 -5.70 -6.85 12.40
N ARG A 361 -5.80 -6.52 11.10
CA ARG A 361 -7.07 -6.08 10.48
C ARG A 361 -8.05 -7.22 10.31
N TRP A 362 -7.59 -8.44 10.03
CA TRP A 362 -8.46 -9.62 9.92
C TRP A 362 -9.28 -9.83 11.20
N GLY A 363 -8.64 -9.66 12.37
CA GLY A 363 -9.30 -9.78 13.67
C GLY A 363 -10.34 -8.70 13.99
N LYS A 364 -10.34 -7.57 13.26
CA LYS A 364 -11.33 -6.49 13.42
C LYS A 364 -12.49 -6.60 12.44
N ALA A 365 -12.28 -7.23 11.29
CA ALA A 365 -13.30 -7.41 10.24
C ALA A 365 -14.22 -8.62 10.52
N LEU A 366 -13.69 -9.62 11.23
CA LEU A 366 -14.43 -10.76 11.78
C LEU A 366 -15.24 -10.32 13.01
#